data_AF-A0A914MY59-F1
#
_entry.id   AF-A0A914MY59-F1
#
_cell.length_a   1.000
_cell.length_b   1.000
_cell.length_c   1.000
_cell.angle_alpha   90.00
_cell.angle_beta   90.00
_cell.angle_gamma   90.00
#
_symmetry.space_group_name_H-M   'P 1'
#
loop_
_entity.id
_entity.type
_entity.pdbx_description
1 polymer ?
#
loop_
_entity_poly.entity_id
_entity_poly.type
_entity_poly.pdbx_seq_one_letter_code
_entity_poly.pdbx_strand_id
1 'polypeptide(L)'
;MLLFGCISRYLLSFRLRNTLSKSVIISSPNELIEFDNNKSIEIQSVDKLTDNTALLTYKPKEEFIIEHDTSNIVISLWTTSAARIRLLKAMQKVAGRFDCNLLYGDTDSILFSYPKNMECPLQTGPHLGDLAREYAGSEIKEYVGGACKALIYVNKPSKLNCNICKLIFAHHKIIFFSSNRII
;
A
#
# COMPACT_ATOMS: atom_id res chain seq x y z
N MET A 1 -11.62 13.65 1.36
CA MET A 1 -10.52 13.03 0.58
C MET A 1 -9.14 13.55 1.00
N LEU A 2 -8.88 14.87 0.97
CA LEU A 2 -7.58 15.47 1.34
C LEU A 2 -7.02 15.01 2.70
N LEU A 3 -7.82 15.05 3.77
CA LEU A 3 -7.38 14.73 5.13
C LEU A 3 -6.74 13.32 5.28
N PHE A 4 -7.28 12.31 4.59
CA PHE A 4 -6.73 10.94 4.59
C PHE A 4 -5.38 10.87 3.89
N GLY A 5 -5.23 11.57 2.76
CA GLY A 5 -3.94 11.66 2.07
C GLY A 5 -2.85 12.28 2.94
N CYS A 6 -3.20 13.26 3.77
CA CYS A 6 -2.29 13.85 4.75
C CYS A 6 -1.86 12.84 5.83
N ILE A 7 -2.81 12.10 6.44
CA ILE A 7 -2.51 11.12 7.48
C ILE A 7 -1.63 9.98 6.94
N SER A 8 -1.96 9.41 5.78
CA SER A 8 -1.15 8.34 5.18
C SER A 8 0.25 8.83 4.78
N ARG A 9 0.38 10.07 4.29
CA ARG A 9 1.68 10.70 3.98
C ARG A 9 2.51 10.96 5.25
N TYR A 10 1.87 11.39 6.33
CA TYR A 10 2.53 11.62 7.62
C TYR A 10 3.04 10.31 8.26
N LEU A 11 2.24 9.24 8.20
CA LEU A 11 2.71 7.92 8.63
C LEU A 11 3.87 7.39 7.76
N LEU A 12 3.86 7.72 6.46
CA LEU A 12 4.93 7.33 5.54
C LEU A 12 6.21 8.18 5.71
N SER A 13 6.13 9.44 6.17
CA SER A 13 7.33 10.27 6.37
C SER A 13 8.29 9.69 7.40
N PHE A 14 7.77 9.00 8.42
CA PHE A 14 8.56 8.26 9.40
C PHE A 14 9.43 7.15 8.81
N ARG A 15 9.19 6.71 7.57
CA ARG A 15 9.92 5.63 6.88
C ARG A 15 10.75 6.12 5.69
N LEU A 16 10.94 7.44 5.55
CA LEU A 16 11.74 7.99 4.46
C LEU A 16 13.23 7.62 4.64
N ARG A 17 13.84 7.13 3.56
CA ARG A 17 15.27 6.82 3.51
C ARG A 17 16.03 8.10 3.19
N ASN A 18 16.93 8.50 4.08
CA ASN A 18 17.79 9.67 3.90
C ASN A 18 18.91 9.41 2.85
N THR A 19 19.14 8.13 2.51
CA THR A 19 20.24 7.63 1.68
C THR A 19 19.87 7.40 0.21
N LEU A 20 18.81 8.04 -0.28
CA LEU A 20 18.36 7.87 -1.67
C LEU A 20 19.32 8.55 -2.64
N SER A 21 19.76 7.82 -3.66
CA SER A 21 20.44 8.40 -4.82
C SER A 21 19.54 9.44 -5.50
N LYS A 22 20.14 10.53 -5.93
CA LYS A 22 19.51 11.63 -6.65
C LYS A 22 20.14 11.69 -8.04
N SER A 23 19.33 11.93 -9.06
CA SER A 23 19.80 12.15 -10.42
C SER A 23 19.49 13.57 -10.86
N VAL A 24 20.46 14.25 -11.45
CA VAL A 24 20.37 15.62 -11.97
C VAL A 24 20.86 15.63 -13.41
N ILE A 25 20.16 16.35 -14.28
CA ILE A 25 20.62 16.58 -15.66
C ILE A 25 21.56 17.77 -15.62
N ILE A 26 22.82 17.55 -15.98
CA ILE A 26 23.84 18.58 -16.11
C ILE A 26 24.04 18.95 -17.59
N SER A 27 24.27 20.24 -17.84
CA SER A 27 24.44 20.79 -19.20
C SER A 27 25.80 21.46 -19.43
N SER A 28 26.61 21.61 -18.38
CA SER A 28 27.98 22.12 -18.49
C SER A 28 29.00 21.23 -17.78
N PRO A 29 30.27 21.17 -18.25
CA PRO A 29 31.35 20.51 -17.52
C PRO A 29 31.64 21.14 -16.14
N ASN A 30 31.33 22.42 -15.97
CA ASN A 30 31.56 23.14 -14.71
C ASN A 30 30.64 22.61 -13.60
N GLU A 31 29.36 22.33 -13.91
CA GLU A 31 28.45 21.67 -12.96
C GLU A 31 29.02 20.33 -12.48
N LEU A 32 29.56 19.50 -13.39
CA LEU A 32 30.18 18.22 -13.02
C LEU A 32 31.34 18.43 -12.01
N ILE A 33 32.19 19.43 -12.26
CA ILE A 33 33.32 19.76 -11.39
C ILE A 33 32.85 20.25 -10.01
N GLU A 34 31.74 20.98 -9.92
CA GLU A 34 31.13 21.36 -8.63
C GLU A 34 30.61 20.16 -7.84
N PHE A 35 29.98 19.18 -8.51
CA PHE A 35 29.55 17.94 -7.87
C PHE A 35 30.73 17.04 -7.45
N ASP A 36 31.80 16.95 -8.26
CA ASP A 36 32.98 16.15 -7.94
C ASP A 36 33.79 16.70 -6.76
N ASN A 37 33.93 18.04 -6.67
CA ASN A 37 34.60 18.70 -5.55
C ASN A 37 33.78 18.66 -4.23
N ASN A 38 32.49 18.31 -4.28
CA ASN A 38 31.64 18.28 -3.11
C ASN A 38 31.87 17.01 -2.27
N LYS A 39 32.69 17.15 -1.23
CA LYS A 39 33.08 16.05 -0.33
C LYS A 39 31.92 15.30 0.32
N SER A 40 30.76 15.94 0.50
CA SER A 40 29.59 15.35 1.17
C SER A 40 28.80 14.35 0.32
N ILE A 41 29.10 14.26 -0.98
CA ILE A 41 28.43 13.36 -1.93
C ILE A 41 29.42 12.41 -2.62
N GLU A 42 28.85 11.37 -3.22
CA GLU A 42 29.53 10.32 -3.97
C GLU A 42 28.82 10.18 -5.33
N ILE A 43 29.57 10.34 -6.42
CA ILE A 43 29.05 10.16 -7.78
C ILE A 43 28.96 8.66 -8.06
N GLN A 44 27.79 8.20 -8.52
CA GLN A 44 27.51 6.80 -8.84
C GLN A 44 27.56 6.51 -10.35
N SER A 45 27.02 7.41 -11.17
CA SER A 45 27.09 7.32 -12.63
C SER A 45 27.06 8.70 -13.30
N VAL A 46 27.63 8.77 -14.50
CA VAL A 46 27.54 9.91 -15.42
C VAL A 46 27.16 9.37 -16.78
N ASP A 47 25.87 9.42 -17.11
CA ASP A 47 25.31 8.81 -18.31
C ASP A 47 25.03 9.89 -19.36
N LYS A 48 25.71 9.85 -20.52
CA LYS A 48 25.50 10.83 -21.59
C LYS A 48 24.07 10.71 -22.15
N LEU A 49 23.29 11.80 -22.09
CA LEU A 49 21.92 11.85 -22.62
C LEU A 49 21.88 12.42 -24.04
N THR A 50 22.61 13.51 -24.28
CA THR A 50 22.76 14.15 -25.60
C THR A 50 24.21 14.62 -25.76
N ASP A 51 24.56 15.22 -26.91
CA ASP A 51 25.91 15.75 -27.12
C ASP A 51 26.32 16.84 -26.13
N ASN A 52 25.35 17.59 -25.58
CA ASN A 52 25.59 18.68 -24.65
C ASN A 52 25.01 18.44 -23.23
N THR A 53 24.43 17.25 -22.94
CA THR A 53 23.85 16.97 -21.61
C THR A 53 24.14 15.56 -21.12
N ALA A 54 24.34 15.43 -19.81
CA ALA A 54 24.53 14.15 -19.13
C ALA A 54 23.62 14.05 -17.90
N LEU A 55 23.26 12.82 -17.54
CA LEU A 55 22.59 12.48 -16.30
C LEU A 55 23.64 12.12 -15.25
N LEU A 56 23.80 12.97 -14.25
CA LEU A 56 24.63 12.69 -13.09
C LEU A 56 23.77 12.03 -12.01
N THR A 57 24.11 10.81 -11.61
CA THR A 57 23.52 10.16 -10.43
C THR A 57 24.51 10.19 -9.27
N TYR A 58 24.11 10.70 -8.12
CA TYR A 58 24.93 10.80 -6.92
C TYR A 58 24.15 10.38 -5.66
N LYS A 59 24.87 9.99 -4.61
CA LYS A 59 24.33 9.65 -3.27
C LYS A 59 25.03 10.51 -2.21
N PRO A 60 24.36 10.95 -1.13
CA PRO A 60 25.07 11.49 0.03
C PRO A 60 25.97 10.40 0.66
N LYS A 61 27.20 10.75 0.99
CA LYS A 61 28.11 9.84 1.72
C LYS A 61 27.57 9.55 3.12
N GLU A 62 27.86 8.36 3.64
CA GLU A 62 27.21 7.88 4.87
C GLU A 62 27.58 8.71 6.10
N GLU A 63 28.82 9.21 6.14
CA GLU A 63 29.34 10.16 7.14
C GLU A 63 28.62 11.52 7.16
N PHE A 64 27.93 11.88 6.08
CA PHE A 64 27.26 13.17 5.88
C PHE A 64 25.73 13.02 5.77
N ILE A 65 25.16 11.86 6.16
CA ILE A 65 23.71 11.69 6.25
C ILE A 65 23.19 12.51 7.43
N ILE A 66 22.50 13.60 7.14
CA ILE A 66 21.61 14.26 8.10
C ILE A 66 20.30 13.47 8.09
N GLU A 67 19.84 13.03 9.27
CA GLU A 67 18.52 12.43 9.39
C GLU A 67 17.43 13.48 9.16
N HIS A 68 16.42 13.16 8.35
CA HIS A 68 15.28 14.05 8.18
C HIS A 68 14.50 14.16 9.50
N ASP A 69 14.20 15.38 9.96
CA ASP A 69 13.60 15.69 11.28
C ASP A 69 12.33 14.89 11.63
N THR A 70 11.62 14.38 10.61
CA THR A 70 10.39 13.59 10.75
C THR A 70 10.56 12.09 10.46
N SER A 71 11.78 11.60 10.21
CA SER A 71 12.05 10.18 10.02
C SER A 71 12.16 9.49 11.39
N ASN A 72 11.39 8.41 11.59
CA ASN A 72 11.44 7.62 12.81
C ASN A 72 11.01 6.18 12.49
N ILE A 73 12.00 5.35 12.21
CA ILE A 73 11.77 3.97 11.78
C ILE A 73 10.95 3.18 12.82
N VAL A 74 11.12 3.46 14.12
CA VAL A 74 10.42 2.79 15.23
C VAL A 74 8.92 3.07 15.19
N ILE A 75 8.50 4.31 14.97
CA ILE A 75 7.08 4.67 14.81
C ILE A 75 6.48 3.96 13.59
N SER A 76 7.21 3.92 12.46
CA SER A 76 6.75 3.23 11.25
C SER A 76 6.64 1.70 11.44
N LEU A 77 7.57 1.11 12.20
CA LEU A 77 7.56 -0.31 12.54
C LEU A 77 6.39 -0.64 13.45
N TRP A 78 6.19 0.15 14.51
CA TRP A 78 5.10 -0.04 15.47
C TRP A 78 3.73 0.07 14.81
N THR A 79 3.48 1.14 14.06
CA THR A 79 2.19 1.40 13.38
C THR A 79 1.86 0.31 12.35
N THR A 80 2.83 -0.08 11.51
CA THR A 80 2.60 -1.15 10.53
C THR A 80 2.47 -2.54 11.16
N SER A 81 3.13 -2.79 12.30
CA SER A 81 2.97 -4.06 13.05
C SER A 81 1.62 -4.12 13.75
N ALA A 82 1.18 -3.04 14.39
CA ALA A 82 -0.13 -2.95 15.03
C ALA A 82 -1.28 -3.15 14.01
N ALA A 83 -1.18 -2.53 12.83
CA ALA A 83 -2.13 -2.73 11.74
C ALA A 83 -2.19 -4.21 11.29
N ARG A 84 -1.03 -4.84 11.03
CA ARG A 84 -0.95 -6.27 10.66
C ARG A 84 -1.53 -7.18 11.74
N ILE A 85 -1.25 -6.92 13.01
CA ILE A 85 -1.81 -7.70 14.15
C ILE A 85 -3.34 -7.53 14.20
N ARG A 86 -3.88 -6.33 13.95
CA ARG A 86 -5.33 -6.09 13.93
C ARG A 86 -6.01 -6.85 12.78
N LEU A 87 -5.41 -6.86 11.59
CA LEU A 87 -5.86 -7.65 10.44
C LEU A 87 -5.79 -9.16 10.72
N LEU A 88 -4.66 -9.64 11.23
CA LEU A 88 -4.46 -11.06 11.57
C LEU A 88 -5.51 -11.55 12.58
N LYS A 89 -5.83 -10.76 13.60
CA LYS A 89 -6.90 -11.07 14.56
C LYS A 89 -8.29 -11.16 13.90
N ALA A 90 -8.56 -10.35 12.87
CA ALA A 90 -9.81 -10.46 12.09
C ALA A 90 -9.81 -11.73 11.23
N MET A 91 -8.70 -12.06 10.58
CA MET A 91 -8.53 -13.30 9.80
C MET A 91 -8.70 -14.55 10.68
N GLN A 92 -8.10 -14.56 11.87
CA GLN A 92 -8.24 -15.65 12.86
C GLN A 92 -9.68 -15.83 13.34
N LYS A 93 -10.45 -14.75 13.55
CA LYS A 93 -11.88 -14.83 13.92
C LYS A 93 -12.74 -15.46 12.82
N VAL A 94 -12.38 -15.28 11.55
CA VAL A 94 -13.05 -15.92 10.41
C VAL A 94 -12.61 -17.39 10.29
N ALA A 95 -11.31 -17.64 10.21
CA ALA A 95 -10.75 -18.99 10.02
C ALA A 95 -11.00 -19.94 11.21
N GLY A 96 -11.24 -19.41 12.41
CA GLY A 96 -11.63 -20.17 13.59
C GLY A 96 -13.10 -20.60 13.64
N ARG A 97 -13.92 -20.25 12.63
CA ARG A 97 -15.30 -20.75 12.49
C ARG A 97 -15.37 -21.78 11.38
N PHE A 98 -15.89 -22.97 11.71
CA PHE A 98 -15.99 -24.10 10.79
C PHE A 98 -16.73 -23.78 9.48
N ASP A 99 -17.82 -23.00 9.55
CA ASP A 99 -18.66 -22.67 8.38
C ASP A 99 -18.19 -21.42 7.60
N CYS A 100 -17.04 -20.83 7.94
CA CYS A 100 -16.52 -19.62 7.32
C CYS A 100 -15.24 -19.89 6.53
N ASN A 101 -15.17 -19.46 5.27
CA ASN A 101 -13.97 -19.59 4.45
C ASN A 101 -13.28 -18.24 4.26
N LEU A 102 -12.03 -18.13 4.72
CA LEU A 102 -11.18 -16.99 4.45
C LEU A 102 -10.69 -17.06 2.99
N LEU A 103 -11.01 -16.04 2.18
CA LEU A 103 -10.73 -16.03 0.74
C LEU A 103 -9.52 -15.16 0.37
N TYR A 104 -9.38 -14.00 0.99
CA TYR A 104 -8.29 -13.06 0.70
C TYR A 104 -8.03 -12.11 1.87
N GLY A 105 -6.81 -11.57 1.96
CA GLY A 105 -6.43 -10.49 2.86
C GLY A 105 -5.40 -9.57 2.23
N ASP A 106 -5.55 -8.26 2.44
CA ASP A 106 -4.60 -7.21 2.07
C ASP A 106 -4.40 -6.25 3.25
N THR A 107 -3.42 -5.36 3.13
CA THR A 107 -3.03 -4.23 4.00
C THR A 107 -4.04 -3.84 5.09
N ASP A 108 -5.28 -3.52 4.72
CA ASP A 108 -6.38 -3.11 5.61
C ASP A 108 -7.71 -3.85 5.35
N SER A 109 -7.72 -4.89 4.51
CA SER A 109 -8.95 -5.53 4.03
C SER A 109 -8.94 -7.05 4.10
N ILE A 110 -10.13 -7.63 4.29
CA ILE A 110 -10.38 -9.07 4.40
C ILE A 110 -11.60 -9.45 3.56
N LEU A 111 -11.47 -10.50 2.77
CA LEU A 111 -12.55 -11.12 2.00
C LEU A 111 -12.78 -12.52 2.54
N PHE A 112 -14.03 -12.86 2.83
CA PHE A 112 -14.40 -14.18 3.31
C PHE A 112 -15.84 -14.52 2.92
N SER A 113 -16.18 -15.81 3.00
CA SER A 113 -17.56 -16.29 2.87
C SER A 113 -18.08 -16.89 4.18
N TYR A 114 -19.40 -16.81 4.38
CA TYR A 114 -20.10 -17.35 5.54
C TYR A 114 -21.54 -17.76 5.15
N PRO A 115 -22.25 -18.57 5.97
CA PRO A 115 -23.58 -19.07 5.65
C PRO A 115 -24.64 -17.97 5.67
N LYS A 116 -25.64 -18.06 4.77
CA LYS A 116 -26.72 -17.05 4.67
C LYS A 116 -27.66 -16.98 5.87
N ASN A 117 -27.74 -18.07 6.63
CA ASN A 117 -28.51 -18.19 7.87
C ASN A 117 -27.71 -17.76 9.12
N MET A 118 -26.47 -17.28 8.97
CA MET A 118 -25.63 -16.82 10.07
C MET A 118 -25.35 -15.32 9.97
N GLU A 119 -25.27 -14.64 11.11
CA GLU A 119 -24.74 -13.27 11.16
C GLU A 119 -23.25 -13.21 10.81
N CYS A 120 -22.82 -12.05 10.31
CA CYS A 120 -21.43 -11.79 9.97
C CYS A 120 -20.50 -12.06 11.16
N PRO A 121 -19.43 -12.88 11.01
CA PRO A 121 -18.53 -13.26 12.09
C PRO A 121 -17.67 -12.11 12.63
N LEU A 122 -17.62 -10.99 11.91
CA LEU A 122 -16.87 -9.79 12.26
C LEU A 122 -17.83 -8.63 12.52
N GLN A 123 -17.65 -7.97 13.66
CA GLN A 123 -18.39 -6.75 14.02
C GLN A 123 -17.95 -5.59 13.12
N THR A 124 -18.93 -4.86 12.59
CA THR A 124 -18.72 -3.63 11.82
C THR A 124 -19.17 -2.41 12.62
N GLY A 125 -18.49 -1.27 12.45
CA GLY A 125 -18.80 -0.03 13.18
C GLY A 125 -18.49 1.23 12.37
N PRO A 126 -18.97 2.40 12.82
CA PRO A 126 -18.84 3.66 12.10
C PRO A 126 -17.55 4.44 12.43
N HIS A 127 -16.76 4.01 13.42
CA HIS A 127 -15.62 4.78 13.93
C HIS A 127 -14.30 4.44 13.23
N LEU A 128 -13.31 5.31 13.41
CA LEU A 128 -11.98 5.12 12.85
C LEU A 128 -11.34 3.82 13.37
N GLY A 129 -10.95 2.93 12.44
CA GLY A 129 -10.36 1.63 12.76
C GLY A 129 -11.37 0.51 13.07
N ASP A 130 -12.68 0.77 13.02
CA ASP A 130 -13.69 -0.29 12.93
C ASP A 130 -13.65 -0.97 11.55
N LEU A 131 -14.22 -2.17 11.41
CA LEU A 131 -14.43 -2.77 10.09
C LEU A 131 -15.71 -2.20 9.45
N ALA A 132 -15.65 -1.95 8.14
CA ALA A 132 -16.76 -1.46 7.33
C ALA A 132 -16.96 -2.36 6.09
N ARG A 133 -18.21 -2.54 5.67
CA ARG A 133 -18.54 -3.22 4.39
C ARG A 133 -18.22 -2.28 3.22
N GLU A 134 -17.24 -2.65 2.40
CA GLU A 134 -16.85 -1.84 1.22
C GLU A 134 -17.99 -1.73 0.20
N TYR A 135 -18.71 -2.85 0.00
CA TYR A 135 -19.86 -2.96 -0.89
C TYR A 135 -21.15 -3.12 -0.09
N ALA A 136 -21.43 -2.15 0.80
CA ALA A 136 -22.57 -2.21 1.72
C ALA A 136 -23.96 -2.38 1.04
N GLY A 137 -24.07 -2.14 -0.27
CA GLY A 137 -25.26 -2.34 -1.09
C GLY A 137 -25.08 -3.31 -2.27
N SER A 138 -24.10 -4.22 -2.25
CA SER A 138 -23.95 -5.25 -3.30
C SER A 138 -23.41 -6.56 -2.74
N GLU A 139 -24.09 -7.67 -3.04
CA GLU A 139 -23.64 -9.01 -2.67
C GLU A 139 -22.63 -9.51 -3.71
N ILE A 140 -21.39 -9.78 -3.27
CA ILE A 140 -20.42 -10.50 -4.10
C ILE A 140 -20.93 -11.92 -4.26
N LYS A 141 -21.11 -12.38 -5.51
CA LYS A 141 -21.50 -13.76 -5.79
C LYS A 141 -20.30 -14.63 -6.11
N GLU A 142 -19.51 -14.24 -7.10
CA GLU A 142 -18.36 -15.02 -7.55
C GLU A 142 -17.08 -14.28 -7.22
N TYR A 143 -16.06 -15.03 -6.82
CA TYR A 143 -14.71 -14.56 -6.53
C TYR A 143 -13.71 -15.49 -7.21
N VAL A 144 -12.75 -14.90 -7.94
CA VAL A 144 -11.61 -15.60 -8.53
C VAL A 144 -10.35 -14.85 -8.11
N GLY A 145 -9.47 -15.51 -7.35
CA GLY A 145 -8.14 -15.03 -7.01
C GLY A 145 -7.09 -15.80 -7.81
N GLY A 146 -6.27 -15.10 -8.59
CA GLY A 146 -5.15 -15.71 -9.32
C GLY A 146 -3.82 -15.58 -8.58
N ALA A 147 -3.62 -14.47 -7.86
CA ALA A 147 -2.44 -14.21 -7.04
C ALA A 147 -2.73 -13.10 -6.00
N CYS A 148 -1.76 -12.79 -5.14
CA CYS A 148 -1.79 -11.60 -4.29
C CYS A 148 -2.07 -10.35 -5.15
N LYS A 149 -3.07 -9.54 -4.77
CA LYS A 149 -3.53 -8.34 -5.50
C LYS A 149 -4.09 -8.56 -6.91
N ALA A 150 -4.22 -9.80 -7.37
CA ALA A 150 -4.83 -10.16 -8.65
C ALA A 150 -6.12 -10.95 -8.41
N LEU A 151 -7.24 -10.21 -8.26
CA LEU A 151 -8.56 -10.77 -7.98
C LEU A 151 -9.65 -10.11 -8.82
N ILE A 152 -10.65 -10.91 -9.17
CA ILE A 152 -11.87 -10.50 -9.88
C ILE A 152 -13.07 -10.98 -9.06
N TYR A 153 -14.11 -10.15 -8.95
CA TYR A 153 -15.39 -10.54 -8.37
C TYR A 153 -16.53 -10.05 -9.25
N VAL A 154 -17.64 -10.80 -9.27
CA VAL A 154 -18.77 -10.56 -10.18
C VAL A 154 -20.07 -10.34 -9.41
N ASN A 155 -20.74 -9.25 -9.73
CA ASN A 155 -22.05 -8.86 -9.19
C ASN A 155 -23.15 -9.20 -10.21
N LYS A 156 -23.44 -10.49 -10.39
CA LYS A 156 -24.54 -11.02 -11.22
C LYS A 156 -25.59 -11.71 -10.33
N PRO A 157 -26.84 -11.93 -10.79
CA PRO A 157 -27.76 -12.82 -10.07
C PRO A 157 -27.29 -14.28 -10.19
N SER A 158 -26.97 -14.94 -9.06
CA SER A 158 -26.57 -16.35 -9.02
C SER A 158 -27.12 -17.11 -7.81
N LYS A 159 -27.23 -18.45 -7.95
CA LYS A 159 -27.84 -19.39 -7.00
C LYS A 159 -26.87 -19.89 -5.89
N LEU A 160 -26.06 -19.01 -5.32
CA LEU A 160 -25.12 -19.40 -4.24
C LEU A 160 -25.77 -19.36 -2.85
N ASN A 161 -25.52 -20.41 -2.06
CA ASN A 161 -26.06 -20.60 -0.70
C ASN A 161 -25.26 -19.89 0.41
N CYS A 162 -24.09 -19.33 0.09
CA CYS A 162 -23.25 -18.55 1.00
C CYS A 162 -23.26 -17.05 0.64
N ASN A 163 -22.94 -16.21 1.62
CA ASN A 163 -22.63 -14.80 1.42
C ASN A 163 -21.13 -14.63 1.27
N ILE A 164 -20.66 -13.85 0.30
CA ILE A 164 -19.27 -13.37 0.23
C ILE A 164 -19.25 -11.89 0.65
N CYS A 165 -18.35 -11.52 1.55
CA CYS A 165 -18.22 -10.16 2.06
C CYS A 165 -16.75 -9.71 2.07
N LYS A 166 -16.52 -8.49 1.56
CA LYS A 166 -15.27 -7.76 1.74
C LYS A 166 -15.46 -6.69 2.81
N LEU A 167 -14.67 -6.79 3.87
CA LEU A 167 -14.56 -5.76 4.90
C LEU A 167 -13.21 -5.05 4.77
N ILE A 168 -13.20 -3.74 4.99
CA ILE A 168 -11.98 -2.95 5.14
C ILE A 168 -12.03 -2.28 6.51
N PHE A 169 -10.90 -2.11 7.20
CA PHE A 169 -10.84 -1.13 8.29
C PHE A 169 -11.19 0.27 7.77
N ALA A 170 -11.95 1.04 8.51
CA ALA A 170 -12.56 2.29 8.06
C ALA A 170 -11.52 3.39 7.71
N HIS A 171 -10.96 3.32 6.51
CA HIS A 171 -10.14 4.31 5.82
C HIS A 171 -10.57 4.32 4.34
N HIS A 172 -11.02 5.46 3.83
CA HIS A 172 -11.89 5.47 2.64
C HIS A 172 -11.16 5.48 1.29
N LYS A 173 -11.28 4.37 0.53
CA LYS A 173 -11.27 4.18 -0.95
C LYS A 173 -10.14 4.81 -1.81
N ILE A 174 -9.40 3.92 -2.48
CA ILE A 174 -8.61 4.10 -3.73
C ILE A 174 -8.61 2.74 -4.47
N ILE A 175 -8.78 2.54 -5.79
CA ILE A 175 -9.28 3.31 -6.96
C ILE A 175 -9.82 2.25 -7.99
N PHE A 176 -10.68 2.60 -8.95
CA PHE A 176 -11.05 1.71 -10.08
C PHE A 176 -10.14 1.93 -11.30
N PHE A 177 -9.73 0.84 -11.96
CA PHE A 177 -9.33 0.85 -13.37
C PHE A 177 -10.15 -0.18 -14.15
N SER A 178 -10.93 0.31 -15.12
CA SER A 178 -11.46 -0.55 -16.19
C SER A 178 -10.43 -0.54 -17.32
N SER A 179 -10.02 -1.73 -17.77
CA SER A 179 -9.28 -1.86 -19.03
C SER A 179 -9.90 -3.00 -19.83
N ASN A 180 -10.56 -2.63 -20.93
CA ASN A 180 -11.12 -3.58 -21.88
C ASN A 180 -9.97 -4.23 -22.67
N ARG A 181 -9.67 -5.50 -22.39
CA ARG A 181 -9.29 -6.49 -23.41
C ARG A 181 -9.42 -7.91 -22.86
N ILE A 182 -10.27 -8.67 -23.54
CA ILE A 182 -10.47 -10.10 -23.35
C ILE A 182 -9.52 -10.82 -24.32
N ILE A 183 -8.83 -11.84 -23.82
CA ILE A 183 -8.41 -13.03 -24.57
C ILE A 183 -8.89 -14.22 -23.75
#